data_AF-A0A4P6BKC0-F1
#
_entry.id   AF-A0A4P6BKC0-F1
#
_cell.length_a   1.000
_cell.length_b   1.000
_cell.length_c   1.000
_cell.angle_alpha   90.00
_cell.angle_beta   90.00
_cell.angle_gamma   90.00
#
_symmetry.space_group_name_H-M   'P 1'
#
loop_
_entity.id
_entity.type
_entity.pdbx_description
1 polymer ?
#
loop_
_entity_poly.entity_id
_entity_poly.type
_entity_poly.pdbx_seq_one_letter_code
_entity_poly.pdbx_strand_id
1 'polypeptide(L)'
;MIRYMKGNILQAEAEALVNTVNCVGVMGRGIALQFKNAFPDNFKAYAAACRRGEVQPGRMFVFDREKLFGPRYIINFPTKRHWRGKSRIEDIEAGLAALVKEIRERNIRSVAIPPLGSGLGGLNWNEVRPLIERALAALEDVDVQVFEPNGTSANMRANNARETPKMTPGRAALVGLINRYLAALMDPTITLLEVHKLMYFLQVSGEPLRLQFVKGPYGPYAENLRHVLRAIEGHLILGYADGGDVPNKQLSIVPGAVRDAEAFLEKNVETRARFERVARLIDGFETPFGLELLSTVHWLMTKEEVQDAEALVRAVYDWAPRKRRFTPAQIELAAEQLRSEGWIS
;
A
#
# COMPACT_ATOMS: atom_id res chain seq x y z
N MET A 1 11.32 1.00 -30.81
CA MET A 1 12.01 2.05 -30.01
C MET A 1 11.58 1.93 -28.55
N ILE A 2 12.50 1.96 -27.57
CA ILE A 2 12.16 1.87 -26.13
C ILE A 2 12.18 3.26 -25.49
N ARG A 3 11.08 3.64 -24.84
CA ARG A 3 10.93 4.89 -24.08
C ARG A 3 10.75 4.59 -22.59
N TYR A 4 11.44 5.33 -21.74
CA TYR A 4 11.28 5.24 -20.30
C TYR A 4 10.24 6.25 -19.82
N MET A 5 9.25 5.75 -19.09
CA MET A 5 8.09 6.51 -18.61
C MET A 5 8.04 6.50 -17.08
N LYS A 6 7.44 7.55 -16.52
CA LYS A 6 7.11 7.67 -15.09
C LYS A 6 5.62 7.93 -14.94
N GLY A 7 5.06 7.56 -13.79
CA GLY A 7 3.65 7.82 -13.49
C GLY A 7 2.79 6.57 -13.57
N ASN A 8 1.53 6.74 -13.97
CA ASN A 8 0.53 5.68 -13.93
C ASN A 8 0.42 4.96 -15.29
N ILE A 9 0.83 3.68 -15.33
CA ILE A 9 0.73 2.84 -16.53
C ILE A 9 -0.69 2.68 -17.07
N LEU A 10 -1.73 2.82 -16.23
CA LEU A 10 -3.12 2.77 -16.68
C LEU A 10 -3.49 3.96 -17.59
N GLN A 11 -2.69 5.03 -17.57
CA GLN A 11 -2.84 6.20 -18.43
C GLN A 11 -1.94 6.14 -19.66
N ALA A 12 -1.20 5.05 -19.86
CA ALA A 12 -0.33 4.91 -21.01
C ALA A 12 -1.16 4.82 -22.30
N GLU A 13 -0.79 5.63 -23.28
CA GLU A 13 -1.34 5.56 -24.64
C GLU A 13 -0.63 4.43 -25.39
N ALA A 14 -1.11 3.20 -25.20
CA ALA A 14 -0.57 2.00 -25.84
C ALA A 14 -1.70 1.02 -26.20
N GLU A 15 -1.48 0.20 -27.23
CA GLU A 15 -2.41 -0.86 -27.65
C GLU A 15 -2.50 -1.99 -26.62
N ALA A 16 -1.40 -2.28 -25.93
CA ALA A 16 -1.34 -3.29 -24.89
C ALA A 16 -0.76 -2.75 -23.58
N LEU A 17 -1.39 -3.10 -22.45
CA LEU A 17 -0.83 -2.86 -21.12
C LEU A 17 -0.43 -4.18 -20.47
N VAL A 18 0.80 -4.23 -19.95
CA VAL A 18 1.27 -5.38 -19.19
C VAL A 18 0.90 -5.23 -17.71
N ASN A 19 0.26 -6.26 -17.16
CA ASN A 19 -0.10 -6.37 -15.75
C ASN A 19 0.77 -7.45 -15.08
N THR A 20 1.44 -7.16 -13.96
CA THR A 20 2.19 -8.20 -13.24
C THR A 20 1.28 -8.97 -12.29
N VAL A 21 1.20 -10.29 -12.46
CA VAL A 21 0.24 -11.13 -11.74
C VAL A 21 0.94 -12.32 -11.06
N ASN A 22 0.16 -13.06 -10.26
CA ASN A 22 0.53 -14.40 -9.79
C ASN A 22 -0.19 -15.49 -10.61
N CYS A 23 0.02 -16.77 -10.26
CA CYS A 23 -0.64 -17.89 -10.93
C CYS A 23 -1.87 -18.42 -10.18
N VAL A 24 -2.25 -17.81 -9.05
CA VAL A 24 -3.34 -18.31 -8.17
C VAL A 24 -4.59 -17.43 -8.18
N GLY A 25 -4.73 -16.55 -9.18
CA GLY A 25 -5.99 -15.83 -9.42
C GLY A 25 -6.24 -14.64 -8.48
N VAL A 26 -5.23 -14.18 -7.73
CA VAL A 26 -5.39 -13.06 -6.78
C VAL A 26 -4.81 -11.77 -7.35
N MET A 27 -5.57 -10.66 -7.32
CA MET A 27 -5.08 -9.32 -7.65
C MET A 27 -5.39 -8.36 -6.48
N GLY A 28 -4.69 -8.56 -5.35
CA GLY A 28 -5.02 -7.88 -4.09
C GLY A 28 -4.18 -6.65 -3.75
N ARG A 29 -3.00 -6.45 -4.36
CA ARG A 29 -2.09 -5.35 -4.02
C ARG A 29 -1.31 -4.84 -5.23
N GLY A 30 -0.72 -3.64 -5.09
CA GLY A 30 0.16 -3.04 -6.10
C GLY A 30 -0.55 -2.80 -7.43
N ILE A 31 0.23 -2.90 -8.51
CA ILE A 31 -0.28 -2.71 -9.88
C ILE A 31 -1.40 -3.68 -10.24
N ALA A 32 -1.35 -4.95 -9.79
CA ALA A 32 -2.40 -5.93 -10.06
C ALA A 32 -3.78 -5.47 -9.53
N LEU A 33 -3.82 -4.87 -8.35
CA LEU A 33 -5.07 -4.32 -7.79
C LEU A 33 -5.59 -3.15 -8.63
N GLN A 34 -4.69 -2.27 -9.10
CA GLN A 34 -5.07 -1.16 -9.97
C GLN A 34 -5.69 -1.68 -11.29
N PHE A 35 -5.10 -2.72 -11.90
CA PHE A 35 -5.66 -3.39 -13.08
C PHE A 35 -6.99 -4.09 -12.78
N LYS A 36 -7.16 -4.73 -11.63
CA LYS A 36 -8.45 -5.32 -11.22
C LYS A 36 -9.55 -4.27 -11.16
N ASN A 37 -9.25 -3.10 -10.60
CA ASN A 37 -10.22 -2.01 -10.47
C ASN A 37 -10.52 -1.34 -11.81
N ALA A 38 -9.50 -1.13 -12.65
CA ALA A 38 -9.65 -0.51 -13.96
C ALA A 38 -10.26 -1.44 -15.03
N PHE A 39 -10.00 -2.74 -14.93
CA PHE A 39 -10.41 -3.77 -15.90
C PHE A 39 -11.02 -4.99 -15.19
N PRO A 40 -12.24 -4.86 -14.62
CA PRO A 40 -12.86 -5.93 -13.85
C PRO A 40 -13.13 -7.21 -14.67
N ASP A 41 -13.42 -7.08 -15.96
CA ASP A 41 -13.66 -8.25 -16.83
C ASP A 41 -12.37 -9.01 -17.17
N ASN A 42 -11.24 -8.30 -17.32
CA ASN A 42 -9.91 -8.92 -17.36
C ASN A 42 -9.66 -9.75 -16.09
N PHE A 43 -9.96 -9.20 -14.91
CA PHE A 43 -9.78 -9.92 -13.65
C PHE A 43 -10.63 -11.19 -13.58
N LYS A 44 -11.92 -11.12 -13.96
CA LYS A 44 -12.82 -12.29 -13.99
C LYS A 44 -12.24 -13.38 -14.90
N ALA A 45 -11.80 -13.02 -16.11
CA ALA A 45 -11.25 -13.95 -17.07
C ALA A 45 -9.91 -14.56 -16.59
N TYR A 46 -9.01 -13.73 -16.05
CA TYR A 46 -7.74 -14.15 -15.45
C TYR A 46 -7.94 -15.11 -14.27
N ALA A 47 -8.88 -14.83 -13.36
CA ALA A 47 -9.15 -15.69 -12.21
C ALA A 47 -9.67 -17.06 -12.65
N ALA A 48 -10.52 -17.10 -13.69
CA ALA A 48 -10.99 -18.34 -14.29
C ALA A 48 -9.85 -19.12 -14.96
N ALA A 49 -8.95 -18.45 -15.69
CA ALA A 49 -7.77 -19.07 -16.30
C ALA A 49 -6.80 -19.64 -15.25
N CYS A 50 -6.60 -18.95 -14.13
CA CYS A 50 -5.79 -19.46 -13.01
C CYS A 50 -6.39 -20.74 -12.41
N ARG A 51 -7.72 -20.82 -12.23
CA ARG A 51 -8.40 -22.04 -11.76
C ARG A 51 -8.21 -23.23 -12.72
N ARG A 52 -8.03 -22.97 -14.01
CA ARG A 52 -7.73 -23.98 -15.04
C ARG A 52 -6.24 -24.30 -15.19
N GLY A 53 -5.36 -23.65 -14.41
CA GLY A 53 -3.91 -23.84 -14.51
C GLY A 53 -3.29 -23.27 -15.79
N GLU A 54 -3.99 -22.37 -16.48
CA GLU A 54 -3.54 -21.81 -17.76
C GLU A 54 -2.53 -20.67 -17.59
N VAL A 55 -2.42 -20.11 -16.38
CA VAL A 55 -1.52 -19.01 -16.04
C VAL A 55 -0.31 -19.57 -15.29
N GLN A 56 0.87 -19.55 -15.92
CA GLN A 56 2.10 -20.12 -15.39
C GLN A 56 3.29 -19.21 -15.73
N PRO A 57 4.42 -19.26 -14.99
CA PRO A 57 5.63 -18.57 -15.42
C PRO A 57 6.00 -18.93 -16.87
N GLY A 58 6.36 -17.93 -17.67
CA GLY A 58 6.61 -18.11 -19.11
C GLY A 58 5.36 -18.31 -19.97
N ARG A 59 4.14 -18.23 -19.41
CA ARG A 59 2.88 -18.31 -20.16
C ARG A 59 1.99 -17.12 -19.83
N MET A 60 1.89 -16.19 -20.76
CA MET A 60 1.05 -14.99 -20.61
C MET A 60 -0.43 -15.36 -20.63
N PHE A 61 -1.25 -14.60 -19.90
CA PHE A 61 -2.69 -14.60 -20.10
C PHE A 61 -3.12 -13.26 -20.71
N VAL A 62 -3.48 -13.29 -21.99
CA VAL A 62 -3.88 -12.09 -22.74
C VAL A 62 -5.39 -11.98 -22.78
N PHE A 63 -5.91 -10.83 -22.36
CA PHE A 63 -7.31 -10.47 -22.46
C PHE A 63 -7.51 -9.41 -23.55
N ASP A 64 -8.26 -9.74 -24.61
CA ASP A 64 -8.71 -8.77 -25.62
C ASP A 64 -9.98 -8.08 -25.11
N ARG A 65 -9.96 -6.75 -25.06
CA ARG A 65 -11.10 -5.92 -24.64
C ARG A 65 -12.07 -5.61 -25.79
N GLU A 66 -11.73 -6.03 -27.01
CA GLU A 66 -12.51 -5.80 -28.24
C GLU A 66 -12.84 -4.32 -28.47
N LYS A 67 -11.95 -3.42 -28.01
CA LYS A 67 -12.13 -1.97 -28.14
C LYS A 67 -11.40 -1.41 -29.36
N LEU A 68 -12.06 -0.46 -30.03
CA LEU A 68 -11.52 0.33 -31.14
C LEU A 68 -10.44 1.33 -30.70
N PHE A 69 -10.49 1.79 -29.44
CA PHE A 69 -9.55 2.74 -28.85
C PHE A 69 -9.01 2.21 -27.52
N GLY A 70 -7.80 2.65 -27.15
CA GLY A 70 -6.89 1.96 -26.24
C GLY A 70 -7.38 1.57 -24.83
N PRO A 71 -6.54 0.81 -24.10
CA PRO A 71 -5.73 -0.29 -24.64
C PRO A 71 -6.64 -1.41 -25.17
N ARG A 72 -6.31 -2.05 -26.28
CA ARG A 72 -7.07 -3.21 -26.75
C ARG A 72 -6.75 -4.44 -25.90
N TYR A 73 -5.49 -4.66 -25.57
CA TYR A 73 -5.04 -5.86 -24.86
C TYR A 73 -4.58 -5.56 -23.44
N ILE A 74 -4.93 -6.46 -22.51
CA ILE A 74 -4.30 -6.55 -21.20
C ILE A 74 -3.50 -7.85 -21.14
N ILE A 75 -2.18 -7.74 -21.03
CA ILE A 75 -1.28 -8.89 -20.97
C ILE A 75 -0.91 -9.16 -19.52
N ASN A 76 -1.48 -10.21 -18.94
CA ASN A 76 -1.20 -10.60 -17.56
C ASN A 76 0.07 -11.46 -17.55
N PHE A 77 1.15 -10.86 -17.05
CA PHE A 77 2.50 -11.39 -16.97
C PHE A 77 2.73 -12.05 -15.61
N PRO A 78 2.86 -13.40 -15.53
CA PRO A 78 3.05 -14.08 -14.26
C PRO A 78 4.48 -13.87 -13.74
N THR A 79 4.61 -13.00 -12.74
CA THR A 79 5.90 -12.71 -12.08
C THR A 79 6.08 -13.46 -10.77
N LYS A 80 5.03 -14.16 -10.31
CA LYS A 80 5.01 -14.95 -9.08
C LYS A 80 4.17 -16.20 -9.26
N ARG A 81 4.59 -17.32 -8.67
CA ARG A 81 3.76 -18.53 -8.61
C ARG A 81 2.61 -18.37 -7.62
N HIS A 82 2.90 -17.84 -6.43
CA HIS A 82 1.91 -17.54 -5.39
C HIS A 82 2.09 -16.10 -4.90
N TRP A 83 1.01 -15.40 -4.54
CA TRP A 83 1.07 -13.98 -4.15
C TRP A 83 1.94 -13.72 -2.90
N ARG A 84 1.98 -14.66 -1.95
CA ARG A 84 2.87 -14.66 -0.76
C ARG A 84 4.36 -14.83 -1.10
N GLY A 85 4.69 -15.33 -2.29
CA GLY A 85 6.08 -15.60 -2.71
C GLY A 85 6.80 -14.36 -3.25
N LYS A 86 8.12 -14.48 -3.39
CA LYS A 86 8.96 -13.53 -4.14
C LYS A 86 8.90 -13.81 -5.64
N SER A 87 9.21 -12.80 -6.45
CA SER A 87 9.47 -12.99 -7.88
C SER A 87 10.84 -13.62 -8.08
N ARG A 88 11.01 -14.34 -9.19
CA ARG A 88 12.27 -14.99 -9.56
C ARG A 88 12.74 -14.47 -10.90
N ILE A 89 14.05 -14.28 -11.05
CA ILE A 89 14.62 -13.75 -12.29
C ILE A 89 14.35 -14.70 -13.48
N GLU A 90 14.40 -16.02 -13.25
CA GLU A 90 14.08 -17.06 -14.23
C GLU A 90 12.64 -16.93 -14.79
N ASP A 91 11.68 -16.58 -13.92
CA ASP A 91 10.28 -16.40 -14.31
C ASP A 91 10.11 -15.12 -15.17
N ILE A 92 10.95 -14.10 -14.95
CA ILE A 92 10.97 -12.86 -15.76
C ILE A 92 11.56 -13.12 -17.14
N GLU A 93 12.68 -13.85 -17.24
CA GLU A 93 13.30 -14.19 -18.52
C GLU A 93 12.37 -15.01 -19.40
N ALA A 94 11.79 -16.08 -18.84
CA ALA A 94 10.81 -16.90 -19.55
C ALA A 94 9.58 -16.08 -19.95
N GLY A 95 9.10 -15.21 -19.05
CA GLY A 95 7.95 -14.35 -19.32
C GLY A 95 8.21 -13.31 -20.42
N LEU A 96 9.41 -12.75 -20.50
CA LEU A 96 9.79 -11.78 -21.54
C LEU A 96 9.86 -12.43 -22.92
N ALA A 97 10.38 -13.65 -23.03
CA ALA A 97 10.36 -14.40 -24.28
C ALA A 97 8.92 -14.66 -24.75
N ALA A 98 8.03 -15.05 -23.82
CA ALA A 98 6.61 -15.24 -24.11
C ALA A 98 5.90 -13.92 -24.46
N LEU A 99 6.23 -12.81 -23.81
CA LEU A 99 5.68 -11.49 -24.13
C LEU A 99 6.03 -11.06 -25.56
N VAL A 100 7.27 -11.24 -25.99
CA VAL A 100 7.69 -10.95 -27.37
C VAL A 100 6.88 -11.76 -28.39
N LYS A 101 6.63 -13.04 -28.08
CA LYS A 101 5.79 -13.91 -28.92
C LYS A 101 4.36 -13.37 -29.04
N GLU A 102 3.71 -13.04 -27.91
CA GLU A 102 2.35 -12.49 -27.92
C GLU A 102 2.25 -11.16 -28.67
N ILE A 103 3.27 -10.29 -28.54
CA ILE A 103 3.32 -9.02 -29.27
C ILE A 103 3.34 -9.25 -30.78
N ARG A 104 4.16 -10.19 -31.26
CA ARG A 104 4.27 -10.52 -32.69
C ARG A 104 3.00 -11.19 -33.21
N GLU A 105 2.51 -12.22 -32.52
CA GLU A 105 1.33 -12.99 -32.96
C GLU A 105 0.07 -12.12 -33.08
N ARG A 106 -0.04 -11.09 -32.23
CA ARG A 106 -1.20 -10.17 -32.21
C ARG A 106 -0.98 -8.88 -32.99
N ASN A 107 0.19 -8.72 -33.63
CA ASN A 107 0.60 -7.51 -34.34
C ASN A 107 0.47 -6.23 -33.48
N ILE A 108 0.81 -6.31 -32.20
CA ILE A 108 0.74 -5.16 -31.28
C ILE A 108 1.82 -4.13 -31.66
N ARG A 109 1.41 -2.89 -31.90
CA ARG A 109 2.29 -1.78 -32.32
C ARG A 109 2.80 -0.92 -31.17
N SER A 110 2.12 -0.93 -30.03
CA SER A 110 2.57 -0.22 -28.84
C SER A 110 2.24 -0.98 -27.56
N VAL A 111 3.20 -1.05 -26.63
CA VAL A 111 3.05 -1.77 -25.37
C VAL A 111 3.64 -0.99 -24.21
N ALA A 112 2.88 -0.90 -23.11
CA ALA A 112 3.35 -0.34 -21.86
C ALA A 112 3.70 -1.46 -20.86
N ILE A 113 4.91 -1.39 -20.30
CA ILE A 113 5.49 -2.45 -19.47
C ILE A 113 5.87 -1.89 -18.10
N PRO A 114 5.34 -2.43 -16.99
CA PRO A 114 5.71 -2.01 -15.64
C PRO A 114 7.04 -2.65 -15.22
N PRO A 115 7.61 -2.25 -14.07
CA PRO A 115 8.83 -2.86 -13.58
C PRO A 115 8.60 -4.29 -13.07
N LEU A 116 8.87 -5.26 -13.93
CA LEU A 116 8.55 -6.67 -13.73
C LEU A 116 9.21 -7.21 -12.46
N GLY A 117 8.40 -7.63 -11.48
CA GLY A 117 8.87 -8.22 -10.23
C GLY A 117 9.71 -7.31 -9.31
N SER A 118 9.97 -6.04 -9.66
CA SER A 118 10.91 -5.18 -8.92
C SER A 118 10.29 -4.37 -7.77
N GLY A 119 8.96 -4.43 -7.61
CA GLY A 119 8.25 -3.86 -6.46
C GLY A 119 7.98 -4.90 -5.36
N LEU A 120 6.72 -5.29 -5.19
CA LEU A 120 6.31 -6.35 -4.24
C LEU A 120 6.94 -7.73 -4.52
N GLY A 121 7.57 -7.91 -5.69
CA GLY A 121 8.32 -9.11 -6.03
C GLY A 121 9.74 -9.16 -5.47
N GLY A 122 10.31 -8.00 -5.11
CA GLY A 122 11.62 -7.87 -4.49
C GLY A 122 12.82 -8.08 -5.41
N LEU A 123 12.64 -8.11 -6.73
CA LEU A 123 13.76 -8.14 -7.68
C LEU A 123 14.44 -6.76 -7.78
N ASN A 124 15.74 -6.76 -8.05
CA ASN A 124 16.50 -5.55 -8.28
C ASN A 124 16.19 -4.98 -9.67
N TRP A 125 15.72 -3.73 -9.75
CA TRP A 125 15.40 -3.08 -11.03
C TRP A 125 16.61 -3.01 -11.97
N ASN A 126 17.82 -2.84 -11.43
CA ASN A 126 19.04 -2.79 -12.23
C ASN A 126 19.39 -4.14 -12.87
N GLU A 127 18.84 -5.25 -12.36
CA GLU A 127 18.98 -6.59 -12.96
C GLU A 127 17.84 -6.87 -13.94
N VAL A 128 16.62 -6.42 -13.64
CA VAL A 128 15.44 -6.64 -14.49
C VAL A 128 15.46 -5.77 -15.74
N ARG A 129 15.87 -4.50 -15.64
CA ARG A 129 15.86 -3.56 -16.76
C ARG A 129 16.66 -4.06 -17.96
N PRO A 130 17.92 -4.54 -17.82
CA PRO A 130 18.66 -5.09 -18.95
C PRO A 130 17.97 -6.28 -19.61
N LEU A 131 17.18 -7.08 -18.86
CA LEU A 131 16.41 -8.18 -19.44
C LEU A 131 15.31 -7.66 -20.36
N ILE A 132 14.58 -6.63 -19.92
CA ILE A 132 13.54 -5.98 -20.71
C ILE A 132 14.15 -5.38 -21.99
N GLU A 133 15.24 -4.63 -21.86
CA GLU A 133 15.96 -4.02 -22.99
C GLU A 133 16.39 -5.09 -24.00
N ARG A 134 17.04 -6.18 -23.55
CA ARG A 134 17.50 -7.26 -24.43
C ARG A 134 16.36 -7.97 -25.14
N ALA A 135 15.29 -8.32 -24.42
CA ALA A 135 14.17 -9.07 -25.00
C ALA A 135 13.42 -8.25 -26.05
N LEU A 136 13.22 -6.96 -25.81
CA LEU A 136 12.39 -6.10 -26.65
C LEU A 136 13.19 -5.35 -27.72
N ALA A 137 14.52 -5.39 -27.69
CA ALA A 137 15.36 -4.88 -28.77
C ALA A 137 15.03 -5.53 -30.13
N ALA A 138 14.53 -6.79 -30.13
CA ALA A 138 14.13 -7.51 -31.32
C ALA A 138 12.77 -7.07 -31.91
N LEU A 139 12.15 -6.02 -31.37
CA LEU A 139 10.88 -5.45 -31.81
C LEU A 139 11.10 -4.03 -32.34
N GLU A 140 11.63 -3.93 -33.56
CA GLU A 140 12.00 -2.65 -34.18
C GLU A 140 10.78 -1.75 -34.45
N ASP A 141 9.66 -2.35 -34.89
CA ASP A 141 8.41 -1.66 -35.27
C ASP A 141 7.39 -1.49 -34.13
N VAL A 142 7.83 -1.64 -32.88
CA VAL A 142 6.97 -1.52 -31.70
C VAL A 142 7.41 -0.33 -30.84
N ASP A 143 6.46 0.52 -30.47
CA ASP A 143 6.65 1.55 -29.45
C ASP A 143 6.54 0.90 -28.06
N VAL A 144 7.69 0.75 -27.41
CA VAL A 144 7.78 0.11 -26.10
C VAL A 144 7.92 1.19 -25.04
N GLN A 145 6.93 1.32 -24.16
CA GLN A 145 6.91 2.26 -23.05
C GLN A 145 7.21 1.51 -21.75
N VAL A 146 8.44 1.60 -21.25
CA VAL A 146 8.85 0.96 -19.99
C VAL A 146 8.64 1.93 -18.84
N PHE A 147 7.69 1.63 -17.98
CA PHE A 147 7.46 2.35 -16.74
C PHE A 147 8.52 1.94 -15.73
N GLU A 148 9.28 2.92 -15.25
CA GLU A 148 10.20 2.72 -14.15
C GLU A 148 9.41 2.52 -12.86
N PRO A 149 9.96 1.82 -11.85
CA PRO A 149 9.37 1.86 -10.52
C PRO A 149 9.19 3.31 -10.12
N ASN A 150 7.96 3.69 -9.75
CA ASN A 150 7.70 4.95 -9.09
C ASN A 150 8.47 4.91 -7.76
N GLY A 151 9.72 5.37 -7.84
CA GLY A 151 10.71 5.24 -6.79
C GLY A 151 12.00 4.45 -7.07
N THR A 152 12.50 4.16 -8.29
CA THR A 152 13.89 3.62 -8.42
C THR A 152 14.73 3.97 -9.66
N SER A 153 14.50 5.08 -10.37
CA SER A 153 15.53 5.69 -11.26
C SER A 153 15.08 7.08 -11.75
N ALA A 154 15.16 8.12 -10.93
CA ALA A 154 16.25 9.10 -11.02
C ALA A 154 16.51 9.79 -9.67
N ASN A 155 15.76 9.42 -8.62
CA ASN A 155 16.02 9.85 -7.26
C ASN A 155 16.96 8.91 -6.48
N MET A 156 17.36 7.76 -7.04
CA MET A 156 18.49 6.98 -6.47
C MET A 156 19.86 7.61 -6.78
N ARG A 157 19.98 8.44 -7.83
CA ARG A 157 21.19 9.25 -8.03
C ARG A 157 21.14 10.63 -7.36
N ALA A 158 19.98 11.02 -6.80
CA ALA A 158 19.84 12.25 -6.03
C ALA A 158 19.59 12.04 -4.53
N ASN A 159 19.45 10.79 -4.04
CA ASN A 159 19.39 10.46 -2.60
C ASN A 159 20.49 9.49 -2.14
N ASN A 160 21.52 9.22 -2.95
CA ASN A 160 22.78 8.63 -2.45
C ASN A 160 23.56 9.56 -1.50
N ALA A 161 22.90 10.59 -0.97
CA ALA A 161 23.35 11.47 0.10
C ALA A 161 22.32 11.61 1.23
N ARG A 162 21.33 10.70 1.35
CA ARG A 162 20.53 10.58 2.59
C ARG A 162 20.98 9.34 3.32
N GLU A 163 21.61 9.55 4.47
CA GLU A 163 21.94 8.49 5.42
C GLU A 163 20.72 7.59 5.65
N THR A 164 20.92 6.27 5.66
CA THR A 164 19.90 5.30 6.06
C THR A 164 19.30 5.76 7.39
N PRO A 165 17.98 6.03 7.47
CA PRO A 165 17.38 6.55 8.68
C PRO A 165 17.56 5.52 9.79
N LYS A 166 18.24 5.93 10.87
CA LYS A 166 18.42 5.08 12.06
C LYS A 166 17.08 4.61 12.59
N MET A 167 16.97 3.34 12.99
CA MET A 167 15.78 2.88 13.70
C MET A 167 15.69 3.63 15.05
N THR A 168 14.53 4.20 15.33
CA THR A 168 14.23 4.86 16.62
C THR A 168 13.04 4.17 17.27
N PRO A 169 12.81 4.34 18.58
CA PRO A 169 11.66 3.73 19.25
C PRO A 169 10.32 4.05 18.56
N GLY A 170 10.07 5.32 18.25
CA GLY A 170 8.87 5.73 17.52
C GLY A 170 8.75 5.17 16.09
N ARG A 171 9.87 4.97 15.38
CA ARG A 171 9.86 4.34 14.04
C ARG A 171 9.58 2.84 14.13
N ALA A 172 10.17 2.16 15.10
CA ALA A 172 9.93 0.74 15.35
C ALA A 172 8.47 0.49 15.74
N ALA A 173 7.93 1.29 16.65
CA ALA A 173 6.52 1.23 17.03
C ALA A 173 5.58 1.57 15.86
N LEU A 174 5.91 2.57 15.02
CA LEU A 174 5.15 2.87 13.80
C LEU A 174 5.05 1.65 12.88
N VAL A 175 6.19 1.03 12.54
CA VAL A 175 6.21 -0.15 11.66
C VAL A 175 5.48 -1.33 12.28
N GLY A 176 5.71 -1.58 13.58
CA GLY A 176 5.03 -2.63 14.33
C GLY A 176 3.52 -2.43 14.35
N LEU A 177 3.03 -1.21 14.59
CA LEU A 177 1.59 -0.93 14.69
C LEU A 177 0.92 -1.08 13.33
N ILE A 178 1.57 -0.64 12.25
CA ILE A 178 1.09 -0.89 10.90
C ILE A 178 1.02 -2.40 10.64
N ASN A 179 2.04 -3.17 11.01
CA ASN A 179 2.04 -4.62 10.83
C ASN A 179 0.92 -5.31 11.61
N ARG A 180 0.73 -4.93 12.88
CA ARG A 180 -0.33 -5.47 13.75
C ARG A 180 -1.72 -5.14 13.21
N TYR A 181 -1.94 -3.90 12.79
CA TYR A 181 -3.18 -3.45 12.16
C TYR A 181 -3.50 -4.26 10.90
N LEU A 182 -2.51 -4.43 10.02
CA LEU A 182 -2.67 -5.22 8.79
C LEU A 182 -2.93 -6.70 9.08
N ALA A 183 -2.36 -7.26 10.14
CA ALA A 183 -2.53 -8.67 10.50
C ALA A 183 -3.96 -9.03 10.96
N ALA A 184 -4.72 -8.05 11.46
CA ALA A 184 -6.12 -8.24 11.88
C ALA A 184 -7.11 -8.23 10.69
N LEU A 185 -6.67 -7.82 9.49
CA LEU A 185 -7.54 -7.62 8.34
C LEU A 185 -7.49 -8.78 7.33
N MET A 186 -8.65 -9.16 6.80
CA MET A 186 -8.76 -10.14 5.71
C MET A 186 -8.19 -9.64 4.38
N ASP A 187 -8.34 -8.34 4.08
CA ASP A 187 -7.72 -7.66 2.94
C ASP A 187 -6.83 -6.50 3.45
N PRO A 188 -5.53 -6.74 3.69
CA PRO A 188 -4.70 -5.86 4.50
C PRO A 188 -4.22 -4.66 3.68
N THR A 189 -5.01 -3.59 3.72
CA THR A 189 -4.58 -2.25 3.30
C THR A 189 -4.60 -1.30 4.49
N ILE A 190 -3.70 -0.33 4.46
CA ILE A 190 -3.68 0.77 5.43
C ILE A 190 -3.51 2.06 4.66
N THR A 191 -4.18 3.11 5.10
CA THR A 191 -4.06 4.45 4.54
C THR A 191 -3.35 5.39 5.50
N LEU A 192 -3.03 6.58 4.99
CA LEU A 192 -2.46 7.67 5.79
C LEU A 192 -3.37 8.04 6.96
N LEU A 193 -4.69 7.87 6.83
CA LEU A 193 -5.61 8.10 7.93
C LEU A 193 -5.32 7.18 9.11
N GLU A 194 -5.28 5.87 8.93
CA GLU A 194 -5.09 4.95 10.06
C GLU A 194 -3.71 5.16 10.70
N VAL A 195 -2.67 5.42 9.90
CA VAL A 195 -1.33 5.73 10.43
C VAL A 195 -1.35 6.93 11.36
N HIS A 196 -2.10 7.99 11.03
CA HIS A 196 -2.25 9.13 11.96
C HIS A 196 -2.88 8.73 13.30
N LYS A 197 -3.82 7.78 13.31
CA LYS A 197 -4.56 7.40 14.52
C LYS A 197 -3.74 6.44 15.38
N LEU A 198 -3.03 5.51 14.75
CA LEU A 198 -2.05 4.67 15.43
C LEU A 198 -0.97 5.53 16.11
N MET A 199 -0.43 6.53 15.40
CA MET A 199 0.57 7.43 15.96
C MET A 199 0.00 8.39 17.02
N TYR A 200 -1.28 8.75 16.91
CA TYR A 200 -1.99 9.50 17.95
C TYR A 200 -2.04 8.71 19.26
N PHE A 201 -2.53 7.47 19.22
CA PHE A 201 -2.61 6.63 20.41
C PHE A 201 -1.23 6.29 20.97
N LEU A 202 -0.23 6.08 20.11
CA LEU A 202 1.15 5.87 20.57
C LEU A 202 1.67 7.09 21.34
N GLN A 203 1.45 8.31 20.86
CA GLN A 203 1.85 9.52 21.60
C GLN A 203 1.08 9.67 22.91
N VAL A 204 -0.25 9.45 22.88
CA VAL A 204 -1.10 9.53 24.08
C VAL A 204 -0.69 8.48 25.12
N SER A 205 -0.21 7.30 24.70
CA SER A 205 0.32 6.27 25.61
C SER A 205 1.63 6.67 26.31
N GLY A 206 2.18 7.85 26.00
CA GLY A 206 3.38 8.41 26.63
C GLY A 206 4.66 8.23 25.82
N GLU A 207 4.58 7.75 24.57
CA GLU A 207 5.76 7.71 23.70
C GLU A 207 6.16 9.15 23.39
N PRO A 208 7.44 9.54 23.55
CA PRO A 208 7.90 10.94 23.44
C PRO A 208 7.99 11.42 21.99
N LEU A 209 6.90 11.25 21.26
CA LEU A 209 6.68 11.78 19.93
C LEU A 209 6.43 13.28 20.05
N ARG A 210 6.96 14.05 19.11
CA ARG A 210 6.74 15.51 19.03
C ARG A 210 5.67 15.85 17.99
N LEU A 211 4.65 15.00 17.86
CA LEU A 211 3.57 15.20 16.88
C LEU A 211 2.55 16.20 17.43
N GLN A 212 2.18 17.16 16.58
CA GLN A 212 1.25 18.23 16.94
C GLN A 212 -0.13 17.87 16.40
N PHE A 213 -0.91 17.15 17.21
CA PHE A 213 -2.26 16.75 16.80
C PHE A 213 -3.24 17.90 16.92
N VAL A 214 -4.09 18.05 15.90
CA VAL A 214 -5.22 18.97 15.82
C VAL A 214 -6.48 18.23 15.43
N LYS A 215 -7.64 18.86 15.65
CA LYS A 215 -8.97 18.38 15.24
C LYS A 215 -9.07 18.41 13.70
N GLY A 216 -9.11 17.24 13.07
CA GLY A 216 -9.25 17.09 11.61
C GLY A 216 -10.56 16.40 11.20
N PRO A 217 -10.96 16.43 9.92
CA PRO A 217 -12.26 15.89 9.48
C PRO A 217 -12.47 14.41 9.81
N TYR A 218 -11.38 13.64 9.84
CA TYR A 218 -11.35 12.20 10.07
C TYR A 218 -10.86 11.83 11.48
N GLY A 219 -10.98 12.73 12.45
CA GLY A 219 -10.38 12.57 13.77
C GLY A 219 -9.04 13.31 13.91
N PRO A 220 -8.30 13.05 14.99
CA PRO A 220 -7.01 13.68 15.26
C PRO A 220 -6.03 13.51 14.09
N TYR A 221 -5.34 14.59 13.75
CA TYR A 221 -4.39 14.67 12.64
C TYR A 221 -3.16 15.49 13.04
N ALA A 222 -1.97 15.06 12.64
CA ALA A 222 -0.72 15.76 12.94
C ALA A 222 0.04 16.04 11.65
N GLU A 223 0.03 17.31 11.23
CA GLU A 223 0.65 17.73 9.97
C GLU A 223 2.14 17.36 9.91
N ASN A 224 2.84 17.49 11.04
CA ASN A 224 4.27 17.23 11.14
C ASN A 224 4.64 15.74 11.08
N LEU A 225 3.67 14.81 11.08
CA LEU A 225 3.93 13.39 10.82
C LEU A 225 4.53 13.17 9.41
N ARG A 226 4.24 14.07 8.46
CA ARG A 226 4.85 14.08 7.12
C ARG A 226 6.36 13.97 7.15
N HIS A 227 7.02 14.62 8.12
CA HIS A 227 8.48 14.66 8.18
C HIS A 227 9.04 13.28 8.54
N VAL A 228 8.35 12.57 9.44
CA VAL A 228 8.69 11.19 9.78
C VAL A 228 8.50 10.30 8.56
N LEU A 229 7.33 10.36 7.93
CA LEU A 229 6.99 9.51 6.78
C LEU A 229 7.93 9.74 5.59
N ARG A 230 8.27 11.00 5.27
CA ARG A 230 9.28 11.33 4.24
C ARG A 230 10.67 10.80 4.57
N ALA A 231 11.06 10.81 5.84
CA ALA A 231 12.37 10.37 6.27
C ALA A 231 12.54 8.85 6.19
N ILE A 232 11.45 8.09 6.34
CA ILE A 232 11.47 6.63 6.34
C ILE A 232 10.94 6.00 5.04
N GLU A 233 10.45 6.82 4.10
CA GLU A 233 10.04 6.38 2.76
C GLU A 233 11.21 5.69 2.03
N GLY A 234 10.91 4.58 1.37
CA GLY A 234 11.90 3.74 0.67
C GLY A 234 12.75 2.87 1.59
N HIS A 235 12.66 3.04 2.91
CA HIS A 235 13.47 2.31 3.91
C HIS A 235 12.61 1.46 4.84
N LEU A 236 11.56 2.04 5.41
CA LEU A 236 10.63 1.33 6.31
C LEU A 236 9.22 1.25 5.73
N ILE A 237 8.79 2.26 4.99
CA ILE A 237 7.48 2.30 4.32
C ILE A 237 7.63 2.69 2.84
N LEU A 238 6.58 2.44 2.07
CA LEU A 238 6.41 2.86 0.68
C LEU A 238 5.03 3.48 0.48
N GLY A 239 4.96 4.40 -0.48
CA GLY A 239 3.71 4.99 -0.96
C GLY A 239 3.46 6.39 -0.42
N TYR A 240 4.31 6.91 0.47
CA TYR A 240 4.13 8.26 1.02
C TYR A 240 4.61 9.36 0.07
N ALA A 241 5.65 9.13 -0.74
CA ALA A 241 6.28 10.17 -1.58
C ALA A 241 5.31 10.85 -2.57
N ASP A 242 4.35 10.12 -3.10
CA ASP A 242 3.52 10.56 -4.23
C ASP A 242 2.21 11.20 -3.76
N GLY A 243 1.90 12.44 -4.15
CA GLY A 243 0.56 13.02 -3.97
C GLY A 243 0.24 13.64 -2.60
N GLY A 244 1.24 14.11 -1.84
CA GLY A 244 1.02 14.95 -0.64
C GLY A 244 0.26 14.26 0.51
N ASP A 245 -0.45 15.01 1.36
CA ASP A 245 -1.16 14.45 2.52
C ASP A 245 -2.60 14.02 2.18
N VAL A 246 -2.78 13.35 1.04
CA VAL A 246 -4.10 12.82 0.64
C VAL A 246 -4.55 11.75 1.66
N PRO A 247 -5.75 11.89 2.30
CA PRO A 247 -6.15 11.04 3.41
C PRO A 247 -6.19 9.54 3.11
N ASN A 248 -6.78 9.15 1.98
CA ASN A 248 -6.96 7.75 1.57
C ASN A 248 -5.73 7.16 0.86
N LYS A 249 -4.59 7.86 0.90
CA LYS A 249 -3.32 7.37 0.35
C LYS A 249 -2.93 6.06 1.03
N GLN A 250 -2.72 5.03 0.24
CA GLN A 250 -2.29 3.73 0.75
C GLN A 250 -0.80 3.70 1.04
N LEU A 251 -0.44 3.05 2.14
CA LEU A 251 0.94 2.85 2.56
C LEU A 251 1.22 1.34 2.64
N SER A 252 2.50 0.98 2.52
CA SER A 252 2.94 -0.39 2.73
C SER A 252 4.29 -0.44 3.43
N ILE A 253 4.57 -1.54 4.12
CA ILE A 253 5.85 -1.76 4.80
C ILE A 253 6.88 -2.32 3.80
N VAL A 254 8.11 -1.81 3.87
CA VAL A 254 9.25 -2.33 3.12
C VAL A 254 9.60 -3.75 3.62
N PRO A 255 9.84 -4.73 2.74
CA PRO A 255 10.25 -6.07 3.17
C PRO A 255 11.46 -6.05 4.11
N GLY A 256 11.37 -6.72 5.25
CA GLY A 256 12.43 -6.75 6.27
C GLY A 256 12.27 -5.71 7.38
N ALA A 257 11.59 -4.58 7.12
CA ALA A 257 11.42 -3.52 8.12
C ALA A 257 10.65 -3.99 9.36
N VAL A 258 9.71 -4.94 9.22
CA VAL A 258 8.99 -5.56 10.34
C VAL A 258 9.96 -6.25 11.29
N ARG A 259 10.83 -7.12 10.76
CA ARG A 259 11.81 -7.86 11.56
C ARG A 259 12.77 -6.91 12.29
N ASP A 260 13.21 -5.86 11.61
CA ASP A 260 14.13 -4.88 12.19
C ASP A 260 13.43 -4.05 13.29
N ALA A 261 12.16 -3.73 13.10
CA ALA A 261 11.33 -3.06 14.11
C ALA A 261 11.08 -3.96 15.34
N GLU A 262 10.74 -5.23 15.13
CA GLU A 262 10.51 -6.21 16.20
C GLU A 262 11.78 -6.40 17.04
N ALA A 263 12.93 -6.64 16.40
CA ALA A 263 14.22 -6.77 17.08
C ALA A 263 14.61 -5.51 17.87
N PHE A 264 14.17 -4.33 17.42
CA PHE A 264 14.38 -3.07 18.13
C PHE A 264 13.43 -2.93 19.33
N LEU A 265 12.14 -3.28 19.18
CA LEU A 265 11.14 -3.23 20.25
C LEU A 265 11.45 -4.21 21.37
N GLU A 266 12.01 -5.38 21.07
CA GLU A 266 12.46 -6.35 22.09
C GLU A 266 13.45 -5.74 23.09
N LYS A 267 14.29 -4.81 22.63
CA LYS A 267 15.30 -4.13 23.44
C LYS A 267 14.80 -2.87 24.12
N ASN A 268 13.61 -2.37 23.77
CA ASN A 268 13.05 -1.12 24.28
C ASN A 268 11.74 -1.40 25.04
N VAL A 269 11.88 -1.80 26.31
CA VAL A 269 10.78 -2.27 27.16
C VAL A 269 9.63 -1.26 27.27
N GLU A 270 9.92 0.03 27.49
CA GLU A 270 8.88 1.06 27.62
C GLU A 270 8.08 1.24 26.32
N THR A 271 8.76 1.43 25.20
CA THR A 271 8.11 1.59 23.89
C THR A 271 7.35 0.34 23.51
N ARG A 272 7.85 -0.86 23.86
CA ARG A 272 7.12 -2.11 23.69
C ARG A 272 5.85 -2.14 24.53
N ALA A 273 5.89 -1.74 25.79
CA ALA A 273 4.70 -1.68 26.64
C ALA A 273 3.63 -0.71 26.10
N ARG A 274 4.07 0.46 25.61
CA ARG A 274 3.22 1.46 24.93
C ARG A 274 2.63 0.91 23.64
N PHE A 275 3.45 0.26 22.82
CA PHE A 275 3.02 -0.45 21.61
C PHE A 275 1.93 -1.48 21.92
N GLU A 276 2.15 -2.37 22.90
CA GLU A 276 1.17 -3.39 23.30
C GLU A 276 -0.13 -2.77 23.84
N ARG A 277 -0.03 -1.64 24.54
CA ARG A 277 -1.19 -0.90 25.03
C ARG A 277 -2.03 -0.36 23.87
N VAL A 278 -1.42 0.17 22.82
CA VAL A 278 -2.14 0.58 21.60
C VAL A 278 -2.71 -0.64 20.88
N ALA A 279 -1.95 -1.74 20.78
CA ALA A 279 -2.38 -2.95 20.11
C ALA A 279 -3.62 -3.59 20.76
N ARG A 280 -3.72 -3.58 22.09
CA ARG A 280 -4.93 -4.01 22.81
C ARG A 280 -6.10 -3.07 22.62
N LEU A 281 -5.85 -1.76 22.68
CA LEU A 281 -6.90 -0.75 22.50
C LEU A 281 -7.66 -0.94 21.18
N ILE A 282 -6.91 -1.18 20.10
CA ILE A 282 -7.50 -1.27 18.75
C ILE A 282 -8.10 -2.64 18.42
N ASP A 283 -7.99 -3.63 19.31
CA ASP A 283 -8.56 -4.97 19.12
C ASP A 283 -10.09 -4.86 19.00
N GLY A 284 -10.66 -5.35 17.90
CA GLY A 284 -12.07 -5.16 17.54
C GLY A 284 -12.41 -3.81 16.88
N PHE A 285 -11.45 -2.90 16.73
CA PHE A 285 -11.57 -1.59 16.08
C PHE A 285 -10.65 -1.43 14.87
N GLU A 286 -10.10 -2.51 14.32
CA GLU A 286 -9.09 -2.51 13.24
C GLU A 286 -9.64 -2.17 11.86
N THR A 287 -10.79 -1.49 11.77
CA THR A 287 -11.30 -0.95 10.51
C THR A 287 -10.99 0.55 10.41
N PRO A 288 -10.88 1.11 9.19
CA PRO A 288 -10.78 2.56 8.99
C PRO A 288 -11.86 3.34 9.76
N PHE A 289 -13.06 2.76 9.80
CA PHE A 289 -14.22 3.29 10.49
C PHE A 289 -14.08 3.22 12.01
N GLY A 290 -13.70 2.06 12.55
CA GLY A 290 -13.52 1.83 13.98
C GLY A 290 -12.41 2.70 14.56
N LEU A 291 -11.24 2.75 13.90
CA LEU A 291 -10.11 3.54 14.37
C LEU A 291 -10.38 5.05 14.30
N GLU A 292 -11.11 5.50 13.27
CA GLU A 292 -11.60 6.88 13.20
C GLU A 292 -12.55 7.21 14.37
N LEU A 293 -13.48 6.30 14.71
CA LEU A 293 -14.40 6.48 15.83
C LEU A 293 -13.66 6.56 17.16
N LEU A 294 -12.81 5.57 17.42
CA LEU A 294 -12.07 5.43 18.68
C LEU A 294 -11.22 6.67 18.98
N SER A 295 -10.49 7.17 17.97
CA SER A 295 -9.66 8.37 18.10
C SER A 295 -10.49 9.65 18.25
N THR A 296 -11.67 9.74 17.63
CA THR A 296 -12.59 10.88 17.81
C THR A 296 -13.19 10.90 19.21
N VAL A 297 -13.69 9.76 19.70
CA VAL A 297 -14.26 9.67 21.06
C VAL A 297 -13.19 9.98 22.10
N HIS A 298 -12.01 9.35 22.00
CA HIS A 298 -10.91 9.63 22.92
C HIS A 298 -10.54 11.12 22.95
N TRP A 299 -10.46 11.78 21.80
CA TRP A 299 -10.18 13.22 21.75
C TRP A 299 -11.26 14.04 22.47
N LEU A 300 -12.54 13.78 22.20
CA LEU A 300 -13.64 14.52 22.82
C LEU A 300 -13.64 14.37 24.34
N MET A 301 -13.40 13.16 24.85
CA MET A 301 -13.42 12.90 26.29
C MET A 301 -12.19 13.44 27.02
N THR A 302 -11.02 13.49 26.37
CA THR A 302 -9.74 13.87 27.01
C THR A 302 -9.27 15.30 26.73
N LYS A 303 -9.64 15.87 25.58
CA LYS A 303 -9.24 17.23 25.17
C LYS A 303 -10.38 18.23 25.23
N GLU A 304 -11.61 17.78 25.04
CA GLU A 304 -12.82 18.61 25.12
C GLU A 304 -13.67 18.28 26.35
N GLU A 305 -13.20 17.36 27.20
CA GLU A 305 -13.77 17.00 28.51
C GLU A 305 -15.26 16.61 28.47
N VAL A 306 -15.72 16.02 27.37
CA VAL A 306 -17.10 15.57 27.21
C VAL A 306 -17.30 14.22 27.92
N GLN A 307 -18.01 14.21 29.05
CA GLN A 307 -18.16 13.02 29.91
C GLN A 307 -19.56 12.37 29.84
N ASP A 308 -20.60 13.14 29.51
CA ASP A 308 -21.98 12.64 29.42
C ASP A 308 -22.22 11.91 28.08
N ALA A 309 -22.97 10.80 28.11
CA ALA A 309 -23.19 9.96 26.94
C ALA A 309 -23.98 10.68 25.83
N GLU A 310 -25.03 11.43 26.18
CA GLU A 310 -25.81 12.19 25.20
C GLU A 310 -25.01 13.38 24.66
N ALA A 311 -24.23 14.05 25.50
CA ALA A 311 -23.31 15.10 25.10
C ALA A 311 -22.22 14.56 24.16
N LEU A 312 -21.69 13.36 24.41
CA LEU A 312 -20.69 12.72 23.57
C LEU A 312 -21.24 12.43 22.17
N VAL A 313 -22.45 11.89 22.07
CA VAL A 313 -23.09 11.65 20.76
C VAL A 313 -23.27 12.94 19.98
N ARG A 314 -23.75 14.01 20.64
CA ARG A 314 -23.87 15.33 20.02
C ARG A 314 -22.51 15.87 19.56
N ALA A 315 -21.50 15.81 20.41
CA ALA A 315 -20.15 16.29 20.10
C ALA A 315 -19.49 15.51 18.95
N VAL A 316 -19.73 14.18 18.86
CA VAL A 316 -19.28 13.37 17.71
C VAL A 316 -19.96 13.85 16.43
N TYR A 317 -21.27 14.12 16.44
CA TYR A 317 -21.99 14.59 15.26
C TYR A 317 -21.61 16.01 14.85
N ASP A 318 -21.30 16.87 15.81
CA ASP A 318 -20.87 18.26 15.60
C ASP A 318 -19.41 18.35 15.13
N TRP A 319 -18.60 17.30 15.35
CA TRP A 319 -17.22 17.25 14.88
C TRP A 319 -17.10 17.44 13.37
N ALA A 320 -17.93 16.76 12.58
CA ALA A 320 -18.05 16.93 11.12
C ALA A 320 -19.29 16.20 10.58
N PRO A 321 -19.90 16.64 9.45
CA PRO A 321 -21.09 16.00 8.89
C PRO A 321 -20.96 14.48 8.68
N ARG A 322 -19.76 14.02 8.27
CA ARG A 322 -19.49 12.58 8.06
C ARG A 322 -19.61 11.74 9.32
N LYS A 323 -19.53 12.33 10.52
CA LYS A 323 -19.56 11.60 11.79
C LYS A 323 -20.96 11.12 12.15
N ARG A 324 -22.00 11.66 11.51
CA ARG A 324 -23.40 11.20 11.66
C ARG A 324 -23.67 9.78 11.16
N ARG A 325 -22.69 9.14 10.50
CA ARG A 325 -22.75 7.73 10.12
C ARG A 325 -22.48 6.77 11.29
N PHE A 326 -21.93 7.25 12.39
CA PHE A 326 -21.76 6.46 13.60
C PHE A 326 -23.08 6.42 14.35
N THR A 327 -23.52 5.24 14.76
CA THR A 327 -24.70 5.11 15.61
C THR A 327 -24.36 5.46 17.06
N PRO A 328 -25.33 5.89 17.88
CA PRO A 328 -25.11 6.13 19.31
C PRO A 328 -24.49 4.90 20.02
N ALA A 329 -24.99 3.69 19.71
CA ALA A 329 -24.46 2.45 20.27
C ALA A 329 -22.98 2.20 19.90
N GLN A 330 -22.55 2.55 18.69
CA GLN A 330 -21.14 2.45 18.29
C GLN A 330 -20.27 3.45 19.06
N ILE A 331 -20.77 4.68 19.27
CA ILE A 331 -20.06 5.73 20.03
C ILE A 331 -19.88 5.28 21.47
N GLU A 332 -20.92 4.73 22.09
CA GLU A 332 -20.88 4.18 23.44
C GLU A 332 -19.93 2.98 23.54
N LEU A 333 -19.96 2.06 22.58
CA LEU A 333 -19.02 0.94 22.51
C LEU A 333 -17.56 1.40 22.44
N ALA A 334 -17.28 2.46 21.69
CA ALA A 334 -15.94 3.05 21.62
C ALA A 334 -15.53 3.72 22.94
N ALA A 335 -16.45 4.39 23.63
CA ALA A 335 -16.17 4.96 24.95
C ALA A 335 -15.91 3.85 25.99
N GLU A 336 -16.68 2.76 25.96
CA GLU A 336 -16.48 1.63 26.86
C GLU A 336 -15.15 0.92 26.60
N GLN A 337 -14.77 0.71 25.34
CA GLN A 337 -13.44 0.18 24.99
C GLN A 337 -12.30 1.06 25.53
N LEU A 338 -12.46 2.39 25.47
CA LEU A 338 -11.45 3.30 26.01
C LEU A 338 -11.38 3.22 27.55
N ARG A 339 -12.52 3.04 28.22
CA ARG A 339 -12.57 2.90 29.68
C ARG A 339 -12.01 1.55 30.14
N SER A 340 -12.39 0.46 29.48
CA SER A 340 -11.95 -0.91 29.81
C SER A 340 -10.44 -1.08 29.67
N GLU A 341 -9.84 -0.47 28.64
CA GLU A 341 -8.39 -0.46 28.42
C GLU A 341 -7.67 0.67 29.19
N GLY A 342 -8.41 1.43 30.02
CA GLY A 342 -7.88 2.44 30.94
C GLY A 342 -7.29 3.69 30.27
N TRP A 343 -7.80 4.07 29.10
CA TRP A 343 -7.39 5.29 28.37
C TRP A 343 -8.15 6.54 28.80
N ILE A 344 -9.32 6.35 29.39
CA ILE A 344 -10.15 7.38 29.99
C ILE A 344 -10.63 6.89 31.37
N SER A 345 -10.92 7.83 32.25
CA SER A 345 -11.43 7.59 33.61
C SER A 345 -12.93 7.34 33.64
#